data_AF-A0A081BL09-F1
#
_entry.id   AF-A0A081BL09-F1
#
_cell.length_a   1.000
_cell.length_b   1.000
_cell.length_c   1.000
_cell.angle_alpha   90.00
_cell.angle_beta   90.00
_cell.angle_gamma   90.00
#
_symmetry.space_group_name_H-M   'P 1'
#
loop_
_entity.id
_entity.type
_entity.pdbx_description
1 polymer ?
#
loop_
_entity_poly.entity_id
_entity_poly.type
_entity_poly.pdbx_seq_one_letter_code
_entity_poly.pdbx_strand_id
1 'polypeptide(L)'
;MLFDLNQTRQIHYRLSELEYQKLATSANQIGLSTSAYAKKLALRSKLVEPKFNHDDAVQLNLALARIGNNLNQLAKRANADNPTALADINALRSEVNQLWQQLR
;
A
#
# COMPACT_ATOMS: atom_id res chain seq x y z
N MET A 1 16.33 27.05 -15.76
CA MET A 1 16.54 25.62 -16.09
C MET A 1 15.47 25.23 -17.09
N LEU A 2 15.84 25.06 -18.37
CA LEU A 2 14.93 24.48 -19.37
C LEU A 2 14.81 23.00 -19.04
N PHE A 3 13.61 22.54 -18.67
CA PHE A 3 13.34 21.12 -18.57
C PHE A 3 13.48 20.53 -19.97
N ASP A 4 14.36 19.55 -20.13
CA ASP A 4 14.52 18.83 -21.39
C ASP A 4 13.22 18.06 -21.68
N LEU A 5 12.50 18.49 -22.73
CA LEU A 5 11.21 17.93 -23.13
C LEU A 5 11.38 16.64 -23.95
N ASN A 6 12.62 16.23 -24.25
CA ASN A 6 12.87 15.03 -25.04
C ASN A 6 12.54 13.76 -24.26
N GLN A 7 11.66 12.94 -24.83
CA GLN A 7 11.32 11.63 -24.30
C GLN A 7 12.30 10.58 -24.82
N THR A 8 13.35 10.31 -24.04
CA THR A 8 14.46 9.42 -24.44
C THR A 8 14.31 7.97 -23.96
N ARG A 9 13.36 7.68 -23.06
CA ARG A 9 13.14 6.36 -22.48
C ARG A 9 11.95 5.66 -23.12
N GLN A 10 12.11 4.39 -23.48
CA GLN A 10 11.06 3.53 -24.03
C GLN A 10 10.72 2.41 -23.04
N ILE A 11 9.44 2.05 -22.96
CA ILE A 11 8.94 0.94 -22.15
C ILE A 11 8.17 0.01 -23.09
N HIS A 12 8.59 -1.25 -23.17
CA HIS A 12 7.91 -2.29 -23.94
C HIS A 12 7.12 -3.18 -22.99
N TYR A 13 5.85 -3.44 -23.32
CA TYR A 13 5.03 -4.43 -22.64
C TYR A 13 4.17 -5.17 -23.66
N ARG A 14 3.89 -6.44 -23.39
CA ARG A 14 3.11 -7.31 -24.27
C ARG A 14 1.63 -7.20 -23.92
N LEU A 15 0.80 -7.31 -24.93
CA LEU A 15 -0.65 -7.31 -24.82
C LEU A 15 -1.18 -8.57 -25.47
N SER A 16 -2.19 -9.18 -24.87
CA SER A 16 -3.08 -10.08 -25.59
C SER A 16 -3.90 -9.30 -26.63
N GLU A 17 -4.47 -10.02 -27.59
CA GLU A 17 -5.31 -9.44 -28.63
C GLU A 17 -6.49 -8.65 -28.03
N LEU A 18 -7.14 -9.19 -27.00
CA LEU A 18 -8.27 -8.54 -26.33
C LEU A 18 -7.86 -7.22 -25.67
N GLU A 19 -6.72 -7.19 -24.99
CA GLU A 19 -6.23 -5.97 -24.32
C GLU A 19 -5.84 -4.90 -25.33
N TYR A 20 -5.22 -5.29 -26.46
CA TYR A 20 -4.89 -4.39 -27.55
C TYR A 20 -6.14 -3.77 -28.17
N GLN A 21 -7.15 -4.58 -28.50
CA GLN A 21 -8.42 -4.09 -29.07
C GLN A 21 -9.13 -3.10 -28.15
N LYS A 22 -9.13 -3.36 -26.84
CA LYS A 22 -9.69 -2.45 -25.84
C LYS A 22 -8.97 -1.11 -25.87
N LEU A 23 -7.63 -1.10 -25.85
CA LEU A 23 -6.84 0.12 -25.91
C LEU A 23 -7.04 0.87 -27.24
N ALA A 24 -7.04 0.16 -28.37
CA ALA A 24 -7.22 0.74 -29.70
C ALA A 24 -8.59 1.41 -29.85
N THR A 25 -9.65 0.76 -29.38
CA THR A 25 -11.02 1.30 -29.40
C THR A 25 -11.12 2.59 -28.60
N SER A 26 -10.61 2.58 -27.37
CA SER A 26 -10.63 3.79 -26.51
C SER A 26 -9.74 4.90 -27.05
N ALA A 27 -8.60 4.58 -27.67
CA ALA A 27 -7.72 5.56 -28.29
C ALA A 27 -8.39 6.24 -29.49
N ASN A 28 -9.05 5.46 -30.36
CA ASN A 28 -9.79 5.97 -31.51
C ASN A 28 -10.91 6.92 -31.12
N GLN A 29 -11.66 6.61 -30.05
CA GLN A 29 -12.76 7.47 -29.55
C GLN A 29 -12.31 8.89 -29.18
N ILE A 30 -11.03 9.10 -28.87
CA ILE A 30 -10.48 10.39 -28.46
C ILE A 30 -9.37 10.88 -29.40
N GLY A 31 -9.25 10.28 -30.60
CA GLY A 31 -8.32 10.70 -31.64
C GLY A 31 -6.84 10.52 -31.28
N LEU A 32 -6.50 9.55 -30.44
CA LEU A 32 -5.12 9.23 -30.07
C LEU A 32 -4.66 7.93 -30.74
N SER A 33 -3.35 7.80 -30.94
CA SER A 33 -2.76 6.48 -31.21
C SER A 33 -2.86 5.59 -29.97
N THR A 34 -2.87 4.27 -30.16
CA THR A 34 -2.89 3.29 -29.06
C THR A 34 -1.74 3.53 -28.07
N SER A 35 -0.54 3.86 -28.56
CA SER A 35 0.63 4.16 -27.72
C SER A 35 0.50 5.46 -26.95
N ALA A 36 -0.01 6.53 -27.58
CA ALA A 36 -0.25 7.82 -26.92
C ALA A 36 -1.34 7.69 -25.84
N TYR A 37 -2.38 6.91 -26.10
CA TYR A 37 -3.43 6.62 -25.13
C TYR A 37 -2.91 5.81 -23.94
N ALA A 38 -2.15 4.75 -24.19
CA ALA A 38 -1.53 3.96 -23.13
C ALA A 38 -0.61 4.79 -22.24
N LYS A 39 0.25 5.62 -22.86
CA LYS A 39 1.10 6.57 -22.12
C LYS A 39 0.27 7.54 -21.29
N LYS A 40 -0.82 8.09 -21.85
CA LYS A 40 -1.73 8.98 -21.12
C LYS A 40 -2.35 8.28 -19.91
N LEU A 41 -2.78 7.02 -20.04
CA LEU A 41 -3.29 6.23 -18.92
C LEU A 41 -2.22 5.98 -17.85
N ALA A 42 -1.03 5.55 -18.25
CA ALA A 42 0.09 5.28 -17.34
C ALA A 42 0.54 6.53 -16.56
N LEU A 43 0.44 7.72 -17.16
CA LEU A 43 0.77 8.99 -16.51
C LEU A 43 -0.42 9.61 -15.74
N ARG A 44 -1.65 9.16 -16.00
CA ARG A 44 -2.88 9.68 -15.34
C ARG A 44 -3.12 9.02 -13.98
N SER A 45 -2.44 7.92 -13.65
CA SER A 45 -2.49 7.38 -12.29
C SER A 45 -2.03 8.47 -11.34
N LYS A 46 -2.92 8.89 -10.42
CA LYS A 46 -2.48 9.72 -9.29
C LYS A 46 -1.33 8.98 -8.65
N LEU A 47 -0.19 9.64 -8.48
CA LEU A 47 0.83 9.17 -7.57
C LEU A 47 0.16 9.15 -6.19
N VAL A 48 -0.34 7.98 -5.79
CA VAL A 48 -0.71 7.76 -4.41
C VAL A 48 0.62 7.62 -3.71
N GLU A 49 1.16 8.72 -3.22
CA GLU A 49 2.26 8.65 -2.29
C GLU A 49 1.74 7.84 -1.09
N PRO A 50 2.27 6.62 -0.89
CA PRO A 50 1.85 5.84 0.25
C PRO A 50 2.25 6.63 1.49
N LYS A 51 1.35 6.68 2.49
CA LYS A 51 1.59 7.42 3.74
C LYS A 51 2.87 6.97 4.45
N PHE A 52 3.29 5.74 4.18
CA PHE A 52 4.52 5.12 4.67
C PHE A 52 5.28 4.56 3.47
N ASN A 53 6.60 4.60 3.51
CA ASN A 53 7.39 3.83 2.54
C ASN A 53 7.17 2.32 2.76
N HIS A 54 7.65 1.48 1.84
CA HIS A 54 7.42 0.04 1.90
C HIS A 54 7.96 -0.58 3.19
N ASP A 55 9.17 -0.21 3.60
CA ASP A 55 9.83 -0.80 4.77
C ASP A 55 9.10 -0.41 6.07
N ASP A 56 8.72 0.86 6.21
CA ASP A 56 7.92 1.35 7.34
C ASP A 56 6.55 0.66 7.41
N ALA A 57 5.90 0.47 6.26
CA ALA A 57 4.62 -0.25 6.19
C ALA A 57 4.76 -1.72 6.61
N VAL A 58 5.87 -2.37 6.24
CA VAL A 58 6.16 -3.75 6.67
C VAL A 58 6.39 -3.81 8.19
N GLN A 59 7.20 -2.90 8.74
CA GLN A 59 7.47 -2.86 10.19
C GLN A 59 6.20 -2.57 10.99
N LEU A 60 5.37 -1.64 10.53
CA LEU A 60 4.07 -1.33 11.15
C LEU A 60 3.16 -2.56 11.19
N ASN A 61 3.04 -3.28 10.06
CA ASN A 61 2.22 -4.49 9.99
C ASN A 61 2.70 -5.56 10.97
N LEU A 62 4.02 -5.75 11.10
CA LEU A 62 4.60 -6.71 12.05
C LEU A 62 4.30 -6.31 13.51
N ALA A 63 4.46 -5.03 13.85
CA ALA A 63 4.16 -4.52 15.18
C ALA A 63 2.68 -4.67 15.54
N LEU A 64 1.77 -4.34 14.61
CA LEU A 64 0.33 -4.51 14.78
C LEU A 64 -0.06 -5.98 14.96
N ALA A 65 0.54 -6.89 14.18
CA ALA A 65 0.31 -8.33 14.31
C ALA A 65 0.71 -8.85 15.69
N ARG A 66 1.86 -8.41 16.22
CA ARG A 66 2.32 -8.79 17.57
C ARG A 66 1.36 -8.29 18.66
N ILE A 67 0.96 -7.02 18.60
CA ILE A 67 0.01 -6.41 19.54
C ILE A 67 -1.33 -7.16 19.49
N GLY A 68 -1.85 -7.45 18.29
CA GLY A 68 -3.09 -8.19 18.10
C GLY A 68 -3.02 -9.61 18.67
N ASN A 69 -1.90 -10.31 18.48
CA ASN A 69 -1.69 -11.63 19.06
C ASN A 69 -1.67 -11.60 20.60
N ASN A 70 -0.98 -10.63 21.19
CA ASN A 70 -0.93 -10.46 22.65
C ASN A 70 -2.33 -10.16 23.21
N LEU A 71 -3.07 -9.24 22.58
CA LEU A 71 -4.45 -8.94 22.94
C LEU A 71 -5.36 -10.18 22.86
N ASN A 72 -5.26 -10.97 21.80
CA ASN A 72 -6.06 -12.18 21.62
C ASN A 72 -5.75 -13.24 22.70
N GLN A 73 -4.49 -13.37 23.11
CA GLN A 73 -4.11 -14.26 24.21
C GLN A 73 -4.73 -13.81 25.54
N LEU A 74 -4.71 -12.51 25.85
CA LEU A 74 -5.33 -11.97 27.05
C LEU A 74 -6.85 -12.16 27.04
N ALA A 75 -7.50 -11.89 25.90
CA ALA A 75 -8.93 -12.12 25.74
C ALA A 75 -9.30 -13.60 25.99
N LYS A 76 -8.52 -14.55 25.43
CA LYS A 76 -8.74 -15.98 25.67
C LYS A 76 -8.57 -16.37 27.13
N ARG A 77 -7.56 -15.82 27.83
CA ARG A 77 -7.36 -16.08 29.27
C ARG A 77 -8.50 -15.53 30.11
N ALA A 78 -8.92 -14.30 29.85
CA ALA A 78 -10.04 -13.67 30.53
C ALA A 78 -11.35 -14.45 30.31
N ASN A 79 -11.61 -14.91 29.08
CA ASN A 79 -12.78 -15.73 28.77
C ASN A 79 -12.74 -17.12 29.41
N ALA A 80 -11.56 -17.61 29.78
CA ALA A 80 -11.37 -18.89 30.48
C ALA A 80 -11.44 -18.76 32.02
N ASP A 81 -11.91 -17.61 32.54
CA ASP A 81 -12.00 -17.27 33.96
C ASP A 81 -10.64 -17.34 34.70
N ASN A 82 -9.54 -17.24 33.93
CA ASN A 82 -8.19 -17.18 34.47
C ASN A 82 -7.82 -15.72 34.75
N PRO A 83 -7.42 -15.35 35.98
CA PRO A 83 -7.07 -13.98 36.30
C PRO A 83 -5.98 -13.46 35.36
N THR A 84 -6.34 -12.42 34.61
CA THR A 84 -5.37 -11.73 33.74
C THR A 84 -4.49 -10.85 34.62
N ALA A 85 -3.16 -11.04 34.55
CA ALA A 85 -2.24 -10.25 35.34
C ALA A 85 -2.30 -8.78 34.89
N LEU A 86 -2.42 -7.85 35.85
CA LEU A 86 -2.37 -6.40 35.57
C LEU A 86 -1.08 -6.01 34.84
N ALA A 87 0.01 -6.74 35.08
CA ALA A 87 1.29 -6.60 34.39
C ALA A 87 1.17 -6.83 32.87
N ASP A 88 0.41 -7.85 32.44
CA ASP A 88 0.22 -8.18 31.02
C ASP A 88 -0.57 -7.07 30.31
N ILE A 89 -1.59 -6.52 30.99
CA ILE A 89 -2.40 -5.40 30.48
C ILE A 89 -1.53 -4.14 30.34
N ASN A 90 -0.67 -3.87 31.33
CA ASN A 90 0.24 -2.74 31.29
C ASN A 90 1.30 -2.88 30.21
N ALA A 91 1.82 -4.10 29.97
CA ALA A 91 2.77 -4.39 28.90
C ALA A 91 2.14 -4.14 27.53
N LEU A 92 0.92 -4.66 27.28
CA LEU A 92 0.18 -4.41 26.04
C LEU A 92 -0.04 -2.90 25.82
N ARG A 93 -0.42 -2.17 26.86
CA ARG A 93 -0.61 -0.72 26.80
C ARG A 93 0.69 0.02 26.45
N SER A 94 1.82 -0.45 26.98
CA SER A 94 3.15 0.09 26.67
C SER A 94 3.52 -0.14 25.20
N GLU A 95 3.31 -1.34 24.66
CA GLU A 95 3.58 -1.65 23.24
C GLU A 95 2.74 -0.80 22.29
N VAL A 96 1.45 -0.61 22.60
CA VAL A 96 0.56 0.27 21.83
C VAL A 96 1.07 1.71 21.87
N ASN A 97 1.47 2.21 23.04
CA ASN A 97 2.00 3.56 23.17
C ASN A 97 3.33 3.76 22.42
N GLN A 98 4.22 2.75 22.43
CA GLN A 98 5.46 2.79 21.66
C GLN A 98 5.19 2.86 20.16
N LEU A 99 4.25 2.07 19.65
CA LEU A 99 3.84 2.14 18.24
C LEU A 99 3.27 3.52 17.90
N TRP A 100 2.45 4.10 18.77
CA TRP A 100 1.93 5.45 18.58
C TRP A 100 3.01 6.53 18.56
N GLN A 101 4.09 6.39 19.34
CA GLN A 101 5.21 7.33 19.31
C GLN A 101 6.03 7.24 18.02
N GLN A 102 6.10 6.06 17.40
CA GLN A 102 6.76 5.86 16.12
C GLN A 102 5.98 6.43 14.92
N LEU A 103 4.67 6.67 15.10
CA LEU A 103 3.78 7.20 14.07
C LEU A 103 3.57 8.72 14.14
N ARG A 104 4.25 9.39 15.08
CA ARG A 104 4.21 10.84 15.28
C ARG A 104 5.24 11.58 14.45
#